data_AF-A0A1G3AM71-F1
#
_entry.id   AF-A0A1G3AM71-F1
#
_cell.length_a   1.000
_cell.length_b   1.000
_cell.length_c   1.000
_cell.angle_alpha   90.00
_cell.angle_beta   90.00
_cell.angle_gamma   90.00
#
_symmetry.space_group_name_H-M   'P 1'
#
loop_
_entity.id
_entity.type
_entity.pdbx_description
1 polymer ?
#
loop_
_entity_poly.entity_id
_entity_poly.type
_entity_poly.pdbx_seq_one_letter_code
_entity_poly.pdbx_strand_id
1 'polypeptide(L)'
;MGVLSSAIVLLVAIVLGGFIGRLGGSLFIYIQSLYAFFAPPFAAVFLLGILWKRINGAGATVAVVLGFALGILMKVYVQFDAAIQAWLPLVPHHPAWLAPYANQAAVNWCFCAIVCACVSLVTPPPRPEQVTDQVTVNWAKLNIFDNLGSRWYTSVVTWWVLFVLAIVALLITFSGLVFPTGSAG
;
A
#
# COMPACT_ATOMS: atom_id res chain seq x y z
N MET A 1 -17.51 5.53 27.15
CA MET A 1 -16.51 6.11 26.22
C MET A 1 -16.61 5.57 24.79
N GLY A 2 -16.74 4.26 24.56
CA GLY A 2 -16.85 3.70 23.21
C GLY A 2 -18.06 4.19 22.39
N VAL A 3 -19.23 4.28 23.02
CA VAL A 3 -20.46 4.79 22.37
C VAL A 3 -20.32 6.25 21.95
N LEU A 4 -19.81 7.11 22.83
CA LEU A 4 -19.58 8.52 22.54
C LEU A 4 -18.57 8.71 21.39
N SER A 5 -17.46 7.96 21.41
CA SER A 5 -16.46 8.02 20.34
C SER A 5 -17.06 7.57 19.00
N SER A 6 -17.86 6.50 19.01
CA SER A 6 -18.53 5.99 17.81
C SER A 6 -19.56 6.98 17.26
N ALA A 7 -20.34 7.61 18.13
CA ALA A 7 -21.32 8.63 17.75
C ALA A 7 -20.63 9.85 17.11
N ILE A 8 -19.52 10.32 17.68
CA ILE A 8 -18.74 11.43 17.13
C ILE A 8 -18.16 11.07 15.76
N VAL A 9 -17.53 9.90 15.63
CA VAL A 9 -16.97 9.44 14.34
C VAL A 9 -18.07 9.32 13.28
N LEU A 10 -19.24 8.80 13.65
CA LEU A 10 -20.38 8.66 12.74
C LEU A 10 -20.90 10.02 12.28
N LEU A 11 -21.07 10.99 13.20
CA LEU A 11 -21.48 12.35 12.85
C LEU A 11 -20.50 13.01 11.88
N VAL A 12 -19.20 12.89 12.14
CA VAL A 12 -18.15 13.40 11.26
C VAL A 12 -18.20 12.73 9.89
N ALA A 13 -18.38 11.40 9.84
CA ALA A 13 -18.49 10.65 8.59
C ALA A 13 -19.71 11.05 7.75
N ILE A 14 -20.87 11.29 8.39
CA ILE A 14 -22.09 11.76 7.71
C ILE A 14 -21.84 13.13 7.07
N VAL A 15 -21.24 14.07 7.81
CA VAL A 15 -20.91 15.40 7.31
C VAL A 15 -19.95 15.31 6.12
N LEU A 16 -18.84 14.58 6.26
CA LEU A 16 -17.85 14.36 5.19
C LEU A 16 -18.47 13.69 3.96
N GLY A 17 -19.33 12.70 4.15
CA GLY A 17 -20.03 11.99 3.07
C GLY A 17 -20.79 12.95 2.14
N GLY A 18 -21.43 13.97 2.70
CA GLY A 18 -22.12 15.01 1.92
C GLY A 18 -21.20 15.87 1.06
N PHE A 19 -19.92 16.02 1.43
CA PHE A 19 -18.92 16.76 0.64
C PHE A 19 -18.29 15.90 -0.46
N ILE A 20 -18.12 14.59 -0.25
CA ILE A 20 -17.48 13.71 -1.24
C ILE A 20 -18.25 13.72 -2.57
N GLY A 21 -19.58 13.74 -2.53
CA GLY A 21 -20.42 13.84 -3.73
C GLY A 21 -20.20 15.12 -4.55
N ARG A 22 -19.58 16.15 -3.97
CA ARG A 22 -19.28 17.43 -4.65
C ARG A 22 -17.86 17.51 -5.22
N LEU A 23 -16.97 16.56 -4.90
CA LEU A 23 -15.56 16.60 -5.30
C LEU A 23 -15.31 16.19 -6.75
N GLY A 24 -16.33 15.67 -7.45
CA GLY A 24 -16.21 15.23 -8.85
C GLY A 24 -15.37 13.95 -8.99
N GLY A 25 -15.59 13.22 -10.09
CA GLY A 25 -14.92 11.93 -10.35
C GLY A 25 -15.61 10.72 -9.70
N SER A 26 -15.05 9.53 -9.94
CA SER A 26 -15.57 8.28 -9.39
C SER A 26 -15.20 8.14 -7.91
N LEU A 27 -16.18 7.82 -7.07
CA LEU A 27 -15.97 7.52 -5.64
C LEU A 27 -14.89 6.45 -5.43
N PHE A 28 -14.80 5.49 -6.36
CA PHE A 28 -13.74 4.48 -6.34
C PHE A 28 -12.35 5.11 -6.42
N ILE A 29 -12.13 6.05 -7.35
CA ILE A 29 -10.82 6.72 -7.53
C ILE A 29 -10.47 7.55 -6.29
N TYR A 30 -11.46 8.20 -5.68
CA TYR A 30 -11.27 8.95 -4.44
C TYR A 30 -10.79 8.03 -3.31
N ILE A 31 -11.50 6.93 -3.06
CA ILE A 31 -11.15 5.97 -2.02
C ILE A 31 -9.77 5.34 -2.28
N GLN A 32 -9.50 4.92 -3.53
CA GLN A 32 -8.20 4.35 -3.88
C GLN A 32 -7.07 5.37 -3.76
N SER A 33 -7.31 6.64 -4.09
CA SER A 33 -6.33 7.71 -3.89
C SER A 33 -6.02 7.95 -2.41
N LEU A 34 -7.02 7.89 -1.53
CA LEU A 34 -6.79 7.96 -0.09
C LEU A 34 -6.02 6.75 0.42
N TYR A 35 -6.37 5.53 0.00
CA TYR A 35 -5.62 4.34 0.38
C TYR A 35 -4.17 4.37 -0.10
N ALA A 36 -3.95 4.80 -1.35
CA ALA A 36 -2.63 5.00 -1.91
C ALA A 36 -1.76 6.01 -1.13
N PHE A 37 -2.40 6.89 -0.35
CA PHE A 37 -1.72 7.87 0.48
C PHE A 37 -1.38 7.32 1.88
N PHE A 38 -2.34 6.68 2.57
CA PHE A 38 -2.13 6.23 3.95
C PHE A 38 -1.58 4.80 4.11
N ALA A 39 -1.87 3.89 3.18
CA ALA A 39 -1.48 2.48 3.30
C ALA A 39 0.04 2.21 3.15
N PRO A 40 0.78 2.89 2.23
CA PRO A 40 2.18 2.55 1.97
C PRO A 40 3.11 2.57 3.18
N PRO A 41 3.10 3.61 4.05
CA PRO A 41 4.03 3.66 5.18
C PRO A 41 3.81 2.53 6.18
N PHE A 42 2.56 2.22 6.50
CA PHE A 42 2.23 1.10 7.39
C PHE A 42 2.57 -0.25 6.74
N ALA A 43 2.22 -0.46 5.48
CA ALA A 43 2.53 -1.69 4.78
C ALA A 43 4.03 -1.97 4.73
N ALA A 44 4.87 -0.94 4.49
CA ALA A 44 6.32 -1.07 4.48
C ALA A 44 6.88 -1.48 5.85
N VAL A 45 6.46 -0.78 6.92
CA VAL A 45 6.91 -1.06 8.28
C VAL A 45 6.46 -2.44 8.76
N PHE A 46 5.20 -2.82 8.50
CA PHE A 46 4.69 -4.14 8.88
C PHE A 46 5.41 -5.26 8.14
N LEU A 47 5.56 -5.14 6.81
CA LEU A 47 6.24 -6.18 6.03
C LEU A 47 7.69 -6.36 6.50
N LEU A 48 8.44 -5.26 6.62
CA LEU A 48 9.83 -5.32 7.08
C LEU A 48 9.94 -5.78 8.54
N GLY A 49 9.03 -5.34 9.41
CA GLY A 49 8.99 -5.77 10.81
C GLY A 49 8.78 -7.28 10.95
N ILE A 50 7.91 -7.88 10.13
CA ILE A 50 7.68 -9.32 10.10
C ILE A 50 8.90 -10.07 9.53
N LEU A 51 9.48 -9.59 8.43
CA LEU A 51 10.53 -10.31 7.70
C LEU A 51 11.93 -10.10 8.28
N TRP A 52 12.18 -9.02 9.01
CA TRP A 52 13.52 -8.62 9.42
C TRP A 52 13.58 -8.18 10.89
N LYS A 53 14.14 -9.04 11.74
CA LYS A 53 14.33 -8.82 13.19
C LYS A 53 15.18 -7.59 13.56
N ARG A 54 15.80 -6.91 12.59
CA ARG A 54 16.59 -5.69 12.82
C ARG A 54 15.74 -4.43 12.91
N ILE A 55 14.53 -4.47 12.36
CA ILE A 55 13.60 -3.33 12.34
C ILE A 55 13.16 -3.01 13.76
N ASN A 56 13.19 -1.74 14.11
CA ASN A 56 12.92 -1.24 15.46
C ASN A 56 11.89 -0.11 15.44
N GLY A 57 11.40 0.27 16.63
CA GLY A 57 10.38 1.32 16.78
C GLY A 57 10.81 2.68 16.23
N ALA A 58 12.09 3.03 16.34
CA ALA A 58 12.63 4.29 15.80
C ALA A 58 12.53 4.34 14.27
N GLY A 59 13.02 3.30 13.58
CA GLY A 59 12.92 3.19 12.12
C GLY A 59 11.49 3.12 11.63
N ALA A 60 10.62 2.38 12.33
CA ALA A 60 9.19 2.34 12.05
C ALA A 60 8.54 3.73 12.14
N THR A 61 8.82 4.48 13.20
CA THR A 61 8.20 5.80 13.45
C THR A 61 8.67 6.82 12.44
N VAL A 62 9.98 6.88 12.17
CA VAL A 62 10.57 7.82 11.20
C VAL A 62 10.07 7.51 9.79
N ALA A 63 9.98 6.24 9.40
CA ALA A 63 9.45 5.83 8.10
C ALA A 63 7.99 6.26 7.92
N VAL A 64 7.15 6.10 8.95
CA VAL A 64 5.74 6.52 8.90
C VAL A 64 5.63 8.04 8.75
N VAL A 65 6.35 8.81 9.56
CA VAL A 65 6.30 10.28 9.53
C VAL A 65 6.80 10.84 8.20
N LEU A 66 7.97 10.39 7.73
CA LEU A 66 8.54 10.83 6.46
C LEU A 66 7.72 10.33 5.27
N GLY A 67 7.17 9.11 5.34
CA GLY A 67 6.28 8.56 4.33
C GLY A 67 4.97 9.32 4.19
N PHE A 68 4.42 9.82 5.31
CA PHE A 68 3.28 10.73 5.26
C PHE A 68 3.64 12.06 4.62
N ALA A 69 4.75 12.66 5.03
CA ALA A 69 5.23 13.91 4.43
C ALA A 69 5.43 13.76 2.91
N LEU A 70 6.15 12.71 2.47
CA LEU A 70 6.37 12.44 1.05
C LEU A 70 5.06 12.19 0.31
N GLY A 71 4.15 11.38 0.87
CA GLY A 71 2.85 11.12 0.27
C GLY A 71 2.04 12.40 0.03
N ILE A 72 2.04 13.34 0.99
CA ILE A 72 1.31 14.61 0.87
C ILE A 72 1.95 15.44 -0.23
N LEU A 73 3.28 15.59 -0.18
CA LEU A 73 4.03 16.39 -1.16
C LEU A 73 3.83 15.86 -2.58
N MET A 74 3.90 14.54 -2.77
CA MET A 74 3.69 13.91 -4.07
C MET A 74 2.24 14.08 -4.55
N LYS A 75 1.25 13.94 -3.66
CA LYS A 75 -0.15 14.16 -4.03
C LYS A 75 -0.41 15.60 -4.41
N VAL A 76 0.17 16.55 -3.68
CA VAL A 76 0.10 17.99 -4.00
C VAL A 76 0.78 18.27 -5.34
N TYR A 77 1.96 17.71 -5.57
CA TYR A 77 2.71 17.86 -6.81
C TYR A 77 1.93 17.39 -8.04
N VAL A 78 1.27 16.23 -7.95
CA VAL A 78 0.46 15.69 -9.06
C VAL A 78 -0.88 16.41 -9.20
N GLN A 79 -1.57 16.70 -8.10
CA GLN A 79 -2.93 17.25 -8.14
C GLN A 79 -2.96 18.75 -8.51
N PHE A 80 -1.93 19.50 -8.13
CA PHE A 80 -1.86 20.95 -8.29
C PHE A 80 -0.80 21.39 -9.30
N ASP A 81 -0.40 20.51 -10.24
CA ASP A 81 0.64 20.79 -11.24
C ASP A 81 0.44 22.14 -11.93
N ALA A 82 -0.74 22.40 -12.51
CA ALA A 82 -1.03 23.66 -13.19
C ALA A 82 -0.85 24.90 -12.29
N ALA A 83 -1.25 24.81 -11.02
CA ALA A 83 -1.05 25.90 -10.07
C ALA A 83 0.43 26.05 -9.73
N ILE A 84 1.14 24.95 -9.46
CA ILE A 84 2.58 24.95 -9.17
C ILE A 84 3.36 25.61 -10.32
N GLN A 85 3.01 25.31 -11.57
CA GLN A 85 3.65 25.90 -12.74
C GLN A 85 3.38 27.40 -12.88
N ALA A 86 2.20 27.86 -12.48
CA ALA A 86 1.87 29.29 -12.51
C ALA A 86 2.68 30.10 -11.48
N TRP A 87 2.92 29.55 -10.29
CA TRP A 87 3.65 30.23 -9.21
C TRP A 87 5.17 29.98 -9.26
N LEU A 88 5.59 28.79 -9.68
CA LEU A 88 6.97 28.29 -9.65
C LEU A 88 7.32 27.62 -11.01
N PRO A 89 7.53 28.42 -12.08
CA PRO A 89 7.76 27.89 -13.44
C PRO A 89 9.10 27.14 -13.62
N LEU A 90 10.00 27.22 -12.62
CA LEU A 90 11.27 26.47 -12.62
C LEU A 90 11.09 25.01 -12.17
N VAL A 91 9.96 24.66 -11.55
CA VAL A 91 9.70 23.29 -11.11
C VAL A 91 9.26 22.47 -12.33
N PRO A 92 9.90 21.34 -12.63
CA PRO A 92 9.45 20.49 -13.74
C PRO A 92 8.03 19.95 -13.50
N HIS A 93 7.26 19.80 -14.59
CA HIS A 93 5.98 19.09 -14.54
C HIS A 93 6.16 17.67 -14.01
N HIS A 94 5.15 17.15 -13.31
CA HIS A 94 5.21 15.77 -12.86
C HIS A 94 5.27 14.81 -14.05
N PRO A 95 6.03 13.70 -13.93
CA PRO A 95 6.08 12.72 -15.00
C PRO A 95 4.73 12.00 -15.11
N ALA A 96 4.32 11.68 -16.33
CA ALA A 96 3.01 11.05 -16.60
C ALA A 96 2.83 9.71 -15.90
N TRP A 97 3.90 8.92 -15.74
CA TRP A 97 3.86 7.63 -15.05
C TRP A 97 3.59 7.77 -13.55
N LEU A 98 3.79 8.94 -12.94
CA LEU A 98 3.51 9.18 -11.52
C LEU A 98 2.05 9.62 -11.29
N ALA A 99 1.30 9.96 -12.35
CA ALA A 99 -0.09 10.39 -12.21
C ALA A 99 -1.00 9.31 -11.58
N PRO A 100 -0.88 8.01 -11.90
CA PRO A 100 -1.68 6.96 -11.28
C PRO A 100 -1.42 6.83 -9.78
N TYR A 101 -2.49 6.77 -8.98
CA TYR A 101 -2.42 6.62 -7.52
C TYR A 101 -1.64 5.36 -7.09
N ALA A 102 -1.69 4.27 -7.87
CA ALA A 102 -0.95 3.05 -7.57
C ALA A 102 0.57 3.25 -7.69
N ASN A 103 1.02 4.02 -8.68
CA ASN A 103 2.45 4.30 -8.87
C ASN A 103 2.98 5.24 -7.77
N GLN A 104 2.17 6.22 -7.38
CA GLN A 104 2.42 7.04 -6.20
C GLN A 104 2.58 6.17 -4.94
N ALA A 105 1.64 5.25 -4.70
CA ALA A 105 1.68 4.34 -3.56
C ALA A 105 2.95 3.48 -3.57
N ALA A 106 3.34 2.94 -4.72
CA ALA A 106 4.55 2.12 -4.87
C ALA A 106 5.83 2.91 -4.56
N VAL A 107 5.96 4.12 -5.10
CA VAL A 107 7.11 5.00 -4.82
C VAL A 107 7.19 5.32 -3.32
N ASN A 108 6.07 5.70 -2.72
CA ASN A 108 6.02 6.01 -1.29
C ASN A 108 6.35 4.78 -0.44
N TRP A 109 5.83 3.60 -0.80
CA TRP A 109 6.11 2.34 -0.12
C TRP A 109 7.61 2.01 -0.14
N CYS A 110 8.25 2.11 -1.31
CA CYS A 110 9.68 1.88 -1.48
C CYS A 110 10.50 2.86 -0.62
N PHE A 111 10.15 4.14 -0.65
CA PHE A 111 10.78 5.15 0.18
C PHE A 111 10.66 4.82 1.68
N CYS A 112 9.46 4.48 2.15
CA CYS A 112 9.23 4.09 3.54
C CYS A 112 10.04 2.86 3.93
N ALA A 113 10.12 1.86 3.05
CA ALA A 113 10.90 0.65 3.29
C ALA A 113 12.39 0.96 3.45
N ILE A 114 12.94 1.80 2.56
CA ILE A 114 14.35 2.24 2.63
C ILE A 114 14.61 3.03 3.90
N VAL A 115 13.77 4.03 4.21
CA VAL A 115 13.92 4.85 5.43
C VAL A 115 13.85 3.97 6.67
N CYS A 116 12.88 3.05 6.73
CA CYS A 116 12.71 2.14 7.86
C CYS A 116 13.98 1.30 8.07
N ALA A 117 14.48 0.68 7.00
CA ALA A 117 15.69 -0.12 7.04
C ALA A 117 16.92 0.71 7.47
N CYS A 118 17.17 1.84 6.81
CA CYS A 118 18.32 2.70 7.09
C CYS A 118 18.31 3.22 8.53
N VAL A 119 17.19 3.78 8.98
CA VAL A 119 17.06 4.34 10.33
C VAL A 119 17.16 3.22 11.36
N SER A 120 16.53 2.07 11.14
CA SER A 120 16.69 0.94 12.04
C SER A 120 18.15 0.51 12.14
N LEU A 121 18.90 0.42 11.03
CA LEU A 121 20.31 0.02 11.03
C LEU A 121 21.23 0.98 11.81
N VAL A 122 20.96 2.29 11.78
CA VAL A 122 21.78 3.30 12.48
C VAL A 122 21.31 3.60 13.91
N THR A 123 20.18 3.03 14.34
CA THR A 123 19.66 3.17 15.71
C THR A 123 19.84 1.88 16.51
N PRO A 124 19.76 1.90 17.86
CA PRO A 124 19.96 0.71 18.67
C PRO A 124 19.06 -0.47 18.24
N PRO A 125 19.59 -1.72 18.27
CA PRO A 125 18.80 -2.89 17.92
C PRO A 125 17.60 -3.07 18.86
N PRO A 126 16.49 -3.66 18.36
CA PRO A 126 15.33 -3.93 19.19
C PRO A 126 15.67 -4.96 20.27
N ARG A 127 14.97 -4.90 21.41
CA ARG A 127 15.17 -5.87 22.50
C ARG A 127 14.73 -7.26 22.04
N PRO A 128 15.38 -8.34 22.47
CA PRO A 128 15.03 -9.70 22.04
C PRO A 128 13.56 -10.07 22.27
N GLU A 129 12.94 -9.55 23.34
CA GLU A 129 11.52 -9.71 23.66
C GLU A 129 10.55 -9.05 22.66
N GLN A 130 11.02 -8.12 21.82
CA GLN A 130 10.20 -7.41 20.83
C GLN A 130 10.19 -8.10 19.46
N VAL A 131 11.13 -9.02 19.21
CA VAL A 131 11.34 -9.69 17.91
C VAL A 131 11.28 -11.20 18.03
N THR A 132 10.30 -11.67 18.81
CA THR A 132 10.06 -13.10 19.02
C THR A 132 9.52 -13.76 17.75
N ASP A 133 9.59 -15.09 17.73
CA ASP A 133 9.07 -15.92 16.62
C ASP A 133 7.54 -15.84 16.46
N GLN A 134 6.82 -15.18 17.38
CA GLN A 134 5.36 -14.96 17.30
C GLN A 134 5.00 -13.75 16.43
N VAL A 135 5.91 -12.78 16.32
CA VAL A 135 5.68 -11.50 15.62
C VAL A 135 6.62 -11.29 14.43
N THR A 136 7.67 -12.09 14.34
CA THR A 136 8.63 -12.09 13.23
C THR A 136 8.81 -13.48 12.65
N VAL A 137 9.11 -13.56 11.36
CA VAL A 137 9.34 -14.82 10.67
C VAL A 137 10.64 -15.47 11.16
N ASN A 138 10.53 -16.71 11.61
CA ASN A 138 11.67 -17.58 11.83
C ASN A 138 11.76 -18.60 10.69
N TRP A 139 12.67 -18.34 9.75
CA TRP A 139 12.91 -19.18 8.58
C TRP A 139 13.27 -20.64 8.92
N ALA A 140 13.90 -20.88 10.08
CA ALA A 140 14.28 -22.23 10.50
C ALA A 140 13.10 -23.06 11.05
N LYS A 141 12.02 -22.41 11.50
CA LYS A 141 10.80 -23.05 12.01
C LYS A 141 9.62 -22.89 11.07
N LEU A 142 9.85 -22.37 9.86
CA LEU A 142 8.81 -22.02 8.92
C LEU A 142 8.20 -23.30 8.34
N ASN A 143 6.98 -23.62 8.75
CA ASN A 143 6.31 -24.85 8.36
C ASN A 143 5.14 -24.60 7.39
N ILE A 144 5.39 -23.79 6.36
CA ILE A 144 4.38 -23.36 5.37
C ILE A 144 3.87 -24.51 4.47
N PHE A 145 4.57 -25.64 4.46
CA PHE A 145 4.21 -26.80 3.64
C PHE A 145 3.56 -27.95 4.44
N ASP A 146 3.46 -27.82 5.76
CA ASP A 146 2.74 -28.80 6.58
C ASP A 146 1.25 -28.47 6.68
N ASN A 147 0.45 -29.50 6.92
CA ASN A 147 -1.01 -29.39 7.06
C ASN A 147 -1.74 -28.76 5.85
N LEU A 148 -1.16 -28.84 4.65
CA LEU A 148 -1.76 -28.33 3.41
C LEU A 148 -2.95 -29.16 2.89
N GLY A 149 -3.38 -30.20 3.62
CA GLY A 149 -4.47 -31.10 3.24
C GLY A 149 -4.00 -32.28 2.39
N SER A 150 -4.53 -33.47 2.69
CA SER A 150 -4.09 -34.75 2.10
C SER A 150 -4.90 -35.22 0.90
N ARG A 151 -6.10 -34.67 0.69
CA ARG A 151 -7.00 -35.04 -0.41
C ARG A 151 -7.17 -33.86 -1.35
N TRP A 152 -7.49 -34.11 -2.62
CA TRP A 152 -7.60 -33.05 -3.63
C TRP A 152 -8.55 -31.90 -3.23
N TYR A 153 -9.68 -32.22 -2.58
CA TYR A 153 -10.67 -31.22 -2.15
C TYR A 153 -10.31 -30.51 -0.84
N THR A 154 -9.45 -31.10 0.01
CA THR A 154 -8.92 -30.44 1.21
C THR A 154 -7.56 -29.79 0.98
N SER A 155 -6.94 -30.05 -0.17
CA SER A 155 -5.61 -29.59 -0.52
C SER A 155 -5.62 -28.09 -0.85
N VAL A 156 -4.96 -27.30 -0.01
CA VAL A 156 -4.77 -25.86 -0.21
C VAL A 156 -4.02 -25.59 -1.51
N VAL A 157 -3.01 -26.40 -1.82
CA VAL A 157 -2.21 -26.26 -3.05
C VAL A 157 -3.08 -26.45 -4.29
N THR A 158 -3.95 -27.46 -4.29
CA THR A 158 -4.84 -27.73 -5.43
C THR A 158 -5.73 -26.55 -5.73
N TRP A 159 -6.41 -26.01 -4.70
CA TRP A 159 -7.29 -24.84 -4.86
C TRP A 159 -6.53 -23.56 -5.18
N TRP A 160 -5.34 -23.36 -4.63
CA TRP A 160 -4.48 -22.23 -4.96
C TRP A 160 -4.04 -22.26 -6.43
N VAL A 161 -3.59 -23.41 -6.94
CA VAL A 161 -3.21 -23.57 -8.34
C VAL A 161 -4.41 -23.36 -9.26
N LEU A 162 -5.56 -23.94 -8.94
CA LEU A 162 -6.80 -23.76 -9.72
C LEU A 162 -7.20 -22.28 -9.78
N PHE A 163 -7.12 -21.56 -8.66
CA PHE A 163 -7.38 -20.13 -8.60
C PHE A 163 -6.41 -19.33 -9.49
N VAL A 164 -5.11 -19.59 -9.39
CA VAL A 164 -4.09 -18.93 -10.23
C VAL A 164 -4.34 -19.21 -11.71
N LEU A 165 -4.62 -20.46 -12.09
CA LEU A 165 -4.94 -20.82 -13.48
C LEU A 165 -6.20 -20.13 -13.98
N ALA A 166 -7.24 -20.02 -13.15
CA ALA A 166 -8.46 -19.31 -13.51
C ALA A 166 -8.19 -17.81 -13.74
N ILE A 167 -7.42 -17.16 -12.87
CA ILE A 167 -7.04 -15.75 -13.04
C ILE A 167 -6.19 -15.57 -14.30
N VAL A 168 -5.20 -16.41 -14.54
CA VAL A 168 -4.36 -16.35 -15.75
C VAL A 168 -5.19 -16.58 -17.01
N ALA A 169 -6.11 -17.55 -17.00
CA ALA A 169 -7.01 -17.80 -18.12
C ALA A 169 -7.90 -16.59 -18.41
N LEU A 170 -8.45 -15.94 -17.38
CA LEU A 170 -9.22 -14.71 -17.53
C LEU A 170 -8.35 -13.57 -18.10
N LEU A 171 -7.14 -13.37 -17.56
CA LEU A 171 -6.23 -12.34 -18.05
C LEU A 171 -5.84 -12.56 -19.51
N ILE A 172 -5.57 -13.80 -19.94
CA ILE A 172 -5.27 -14.11 -21.34
C ILE A 172 -6.50 -13.91 -22.22
N THR A 173 -7.66 -14.40 -21.78
CA THR A 173 -8.92 -14.30 -22.54
C THR A 173 -9.32 -12.84 -22.77
N PHE A 174 -9.16 -11.98 -21.76
CA PHE A 174 -9.49 -10.55 -21.86
C PHE A 174 -8.28 -9.67 -22.22
N SER A 175 -7.14 -10.28 -22.55
CA SER A 175 -6.00 -9.54 -23.07
C SER A 175 -6.21 -9.17 -24.55
N GLY A 176 -5.39 -8.23 -25.02
CA GLY A 176 -5.29 -7.88 -26.44
C GLY A 176 -4.84 -9.02 -27.36
N LEU A 177 -4.50 -10.21 -26.83
CA LEU A 177 -4.15 -11.38 -27.63
C LEU A 177 -5.38 -12.10 -28.19
N VAL A 178 -6.48 -12.13 -27.42
CA VAL A 178 -7.72 -12.85 -27.78
C VAL A 178 -8.80 -11.87 -28.23
N PHE A 179 -8.87 -10.70 -27.58
CA PHE A 179 -9.65 -9.57 -28.07
C PHE A 179 -8.70 -8.41 -28.40
N PRO A 180 -8.09 -8.41 -29.60
CA PRO A 180 -7.30 -7.28 -30.05
C PRO A 180 -8.14 -6.02 -29.89
N THR A 181 -7.67 -5.07 -29.09
CA THR A 181 -8.24 -3.73 -29.09
C THR A 181 -8.08 -3.22 -30.51
N GLY A 182 -9.19 -3.12 -31.24
CA GLY A 182 -9.20 -2.70 -32.64
C GLY A 182 -8.31 -1.48 -32.80
N SER A 183 -7.50 -1.52 -33.86
CA SER A 183 -6.67 -0.41 -34.35
C SER A 183 -7.31 0.93 -33.99
N ALA A 184 -6.66 1.69 -33.12
CA ALA A 184 -6.96 3.10 -32.95
C ALA A 184 -6.76 3.75 -34.34
N GLY A 185 -7.88 4.04 -35.00
CA GLY A 185 -7.95 5.06 -36.04
C GLY A 185 -8.02 6.43 -35.41
#